data_AF-A0AAU5EKJ5-F1
#
_entry.id   AF-A0AAU5EKJ5-F1
#
_cell.length_a   1.000
_cell.length_b   1.000
_cell.length_c   1.000
_cell.angle_alpha   90.00
_cell.angle_beta   90.00
_cell.angle_gamma   90.00
#
_symmetry.space_group_name_H-M   'P 1'
#
loop_
_entity.id
_entity.type
_entity.pdbx_description
1 polymer ?
#
loop_
_entity_poly.entity_id
_entity_poly.type
_entity_poly.pdbx_seq_one_letter_code
_entity_poly.pdbx_strand_id
1 'polypeptide(L)'
;MSLKDTARDVAVLSTLHDTIGDRLKIAKRELEAGLRTAKQETGTQKIGVSIGDGPDVGTASLVQPKAAAAVTDVDKFTAWVMANYASEITRRFVTEVKPGFQKKVLAEMTAAGVAEWADPENGVIHEVPGVEMQGRAAYTRMTLPDVGKEAIAAAWRAGQLGAAVPAAIAPAASVPAADADLLAELEKLRKRDAWLSCLEAAGVDNWSGMEHAISMRNEVES
;
A
#
# COMPACT_ATOMS: atom_id res chain seq x y z
N MET A 1 1.57 1.43 25.72
CA MET A 1 1.36 2.19 24.47
C MET A 1 0.52 3.42 24.78
N SER A 2 0.96 4.59 24.38
CA SER A 2 0.19 5.83 24.50
C SER A 2 -0.75 6.03 23.31
N LEU A 3 -1.79 6.85 23.46
CA LEU A 3 -2.67 7.24 22.34
C LEU A 3 -1.89 7.90 21.19
N LYS A 4 -0.79 8.59 21.50
CA LYS A 4 0.11 9.17 20.49
C LYS A 4 0.85 8.09 19.71
N ASP A 5 1.27 7.01 20.36
CA ASP A 5 1.91 5.88 19.69
C ASP A 5 0.90 5.17 18.77
N THR A 6 -0.32 4.95 19.24
CA THR A 6 -1.39 4.38 18.41
C THR A 6 -1.72 5.27 17.21
N ALA A 7 -1.80 6.59 17.38
CA ALA A 7 -2.03 7.52 16.27
C ALA A 7 -0.87 7.50 15.26
N ARG A 8 0.38 7.38 15.74
CA ARG A 8 1.56 7.21 14.90
C ARG A 8 1.50 5.92 14.10
N ASP A 9 1.17 4.80 14.74
CA ASP A 9 1.07 3.50 14.08
C ASP A 9 -0.01 3.52 12.99
N VAL A 10 -1.18 4.10 13.28
CA VAL A 10 -2.27 4.24 12.30
C VAL A 10 -1.84 5.11 11.11
N ALA A 11 -1.14 6.23 11.35
CA ALA A 11 -0.64 7.10 10.28
C ALA A 11 0.41 6.39 9.40
N VAL A 12 1.32 5.65 10.02
CA VAL A 12 2.35 4.86 9.32
C VAL A 12 1.71 3.77 8.47
N LEU A 13 0.88 2.92 9.08
CA LEU A 13 0.26 1.78 8.40
C LEU A 13 -0.68 2.23 7.27
N SER A 14 -1.46 3.29 7.46
CA SER A 14 -2.32 3.84 6.41
C SER A 14 -1.52 4.31 5.21
N THR A 15 -0.41 5.02 5.43
CA THR A 15 0.43 5.53 4.34
C THR A 15 1.10 4.38 3.56
N LEU A 16 1.57 3.35 4.28
CA LEU A 16 2.16 2.17 3.66
C LEU A 16 1.13 1.37 2.88
N HIS A 17 -0.07 1.20 3.42
CA HIS A 17 -1.17 0.55 2.71
C HIS A 17 -1.46 1.22 1.37
N ASP A 18 -1.56 2.55 1.35
CA ASP A 18 -1.84 3.29 0.12
C ASP A 18 -0.69 3.17 -0.89
N THR A 19 0.55 3.32 -0.42
CA THR A 19 1.76 3.19 -1.26
C THR A 19 1.89 1.80 -1.87
N ILE A 20 1.70 0.75 -1.07
CA ILE A 20 1.72 -0.65 -1.52
C ILE A 20 0.54 -0.91 -2.47
N GLY A 21 -0.63 -0.38 -2.16
CA GLY A 21 -1.82 -0.47 -2.99
C GLY A 21 -1.62 0.10 -4.39
N ASP A 22 -0.97 1.26 -4.48
CA ASP A 22 -0.65 1.89 -5.77
C ASP A 22 0.42 1.11 -6.54
N ARG A 23 1.47 0.63 -5.87
CA ARG A 23 2.47 -0.23 -6.53
C ARG A 23 1.86 -1.54 -7.01
N LEU A 24 0.95 -2.14 -6.25
CA LEU A 24 0.23 -3.35 -6.63
C LEU A 24 -0.65 -3.11 -7.88
N LYS A 25 -1.33 -1.95 -7.98
CA LYS A 25 -2.10 -1.59 -9.17
C LYS A 25 -1.20 -1.51 -10.41
N ILE A 26 -0.02 -0.89 -10.29
CA ILE A 26 0.95 -0.78 -11.39
C ILE A 26 1.44 -2.18 -11.78
N ALA A 27 1.91 -2.97 -10.81
CA ALA A 27 2.41 -4.33 -11.06
C ALA A 27 1.36 -5.24 -11.70
N LYS A 28 0.09 -5.14 -11.29
CA LYS A 28 -1.01 -5.89 -11.92
C LYS A 28 -1.21 -5.50 -13.39
N ARG A 29 -1.15 -4.20 -13.71
CA ARG A 29 -1.27 -3.71 -15.09
C ARG A 29 -0.10 -4.19 -15.95
N GLU A 30 1.12 -4.13 -15.42
CA GLU A 30 2.33 -4.65 -16.08
C GLU A 30 2.23 -6.16 -16.33
N LEU A 31 1.79 -6.93 -15.33
CA LEU A 31 1.58 -8.38 -15.45
C LEU A 31 0.51 -8.71 -16.50
N GLU A 32 -0.61 -8.00 -16.52
CA GLU A 32 -1.67 -8.20 -17.51
C GLU A 32 -1.18 -7.89 -18.92
N ALA A 33 -0.47 -6.78 -19.10
CA ALA A 33 0.11 -6.40 -20.38
C ALA A 33 1.14 -7.45 -20.85
N GLY A 34 2.04 -7.89 -19.96
CA GLY A 34 3.02 -8.93 -20.26
C GLY A 34 2.39 -10.26 -20.63
N LEU A 35 1.36 -10.72 -19.91
CA LEU A 35 0.63 -11.95 -20.24
C LEU A 35 -0.14 -11.82 -21.58
N ARG A 36 -0.63 -10.63 -21.92
CA ARG A 36 -1.28 -10.38 -23.21
C ARG A 36 -0.27 -10.43 -24.36
N THR A 37 0.90 -9.82 -24.20
CA THR A 37 2.00 -9.89 -25.17
C THR A 37 2.51 -11.33 -25.32
N ALA A 38 2.78 -12.03 -24.21
CA ALA A 38 3.22 -13.42 -24.23
C ALA A 38 2.19 -14.35 -24.92
N LYS A 39 0.89 -14.09 -24.72
CA LYS A 39 -0.15 -14.82 -25.46
C LYS A 39 -0.06 -14.58 -26.97
N GLN A 40 0.23 -13.36 -27.40
CA GLN A 40 0.31 -13.00 -28.82
C GLN A 40 1.58 -13.57 -29.48
N GLU A 41 2.70 -13.57 -28.79
CA GLU A 41 4.00 -13.97 -29.33
C GLU A 41 4.26 -15.48 -29.24
N THR A 42 3.98 -16.09 -28.09
CA THR A 42 4.34 -17.49 -27.79
C THR A 42 3.14 -18.37 -27.45
N GLY A 43 1.93 -17.80 -27.39
CA GLY A 43 0.73 -18.51 -26.96
C GLY A 43 0.65 -18.76 -25.44
N THR A 44 1.62 -18.27 -24.67
CA THR A 44 1.71 -18.49 -23.22
C THR A 44 0.63 -17.69 -22.49
N GLN A 45 -0.20 -18.38 -21.70
CA GLN A 45 -1.32 -17.76 -20.96
C GLN A 45 -1.22 -17.96 -19.46
N LYS A 46 -0.24 -18.74 -18.99
CA LYS A 46 -0.04 -19.06 -17.58
C LYS A 46 1.45 -19.02 -17.27
N ILE A 47 1.80 -18.42 -16.14
CA ILE A 47 3.17 -18.43 -15.60
C ILE A 47 3.11 -18.85 -14.12
N GLY A 48 4.12 -19.60 -13.68
CA GLY A 48 4.36 -19.86 -12.26
C GLY A 48 4.82 -18.59 -11.55
N VAL A 49 4.47 -18.46 -10.28
CA VAL A 49 4.93 -17.39 -9.41
C VAL A 49 5.78 -18.05 -8.34
N SER A 50 7.08 -17.75 -8.28
CA SER A 50 8.01 -18.19 -7.24
C SER A 50 8.50 -17.01 -6.41
N ILE A 51 9.00 -17.29 -5.21
CA ILE A 51 9.70 -16.30 -4.37
C ILE A 51 11.18 -16.69 -4.36
N GLY A 52 12.02 -15.88 -5.02
CA GLY A 52 13.43 -16.22 -5.25
C GLY A 52 13.59 -17.49 -6.08
N ASP A 53 14.62 -18.28 -5.78
CA ASP A 53 14.88 -19.59 -6.42
C ASP A 53 14.07 -20.74 -5.78
N GLY A 54 13.03 -20.40 -5.02
CA GLY A 54 12.15 -21.37 -4.35
C GLY A 54 11.11 -22.02 -5.29
N PRO A 55 10.34 -22.98 -4.78
CA PRO A 55 9.24 -23.60 -5.52
C PRO A 55 8.14 -22.59 -5.87
N ASP A 56 7.37 -22.90 -6.91
CA ASP A 56 6.19 -22.10 -7.28
C ASP A 56 5.20 -22.02 -6.12
N VAL A 57 4.87 -20.79 -5.72
CA VAL A 57 3.89 -20.45 -4.69
C VAL A 57 2.51 -20.14 -5.28
N GLY A 58 2.40 -20.00 -6.60
CA GLY A 58 1.13 -19.72 -7.28
C GLY A 58 1.24 -19.68 -8.79
N THR A 59 0.13 -19.32 -9.45
CA THR A 59 0.12 -19.13 -10.91
C THR A 59 -0.62 -17.85 -11.27
N ALA A 60 -0.09 -17.10 -12.24
CA ALA A 60 -0.79 -15.98 -12.87
C ALA A 60 -1.27 -16.43 -14.25
N SER A 61 -2.55 -16.23 -14.54
CA SER A 61 -3.13 -16.66 -15.81
C SER A 61 -4.02 -15.60 -16.44
N LEU A 62 -3.94 -15.50 -17.77
CA LEU A 62 -4.82 -14.65 -18.55
C LEU A 62 -6.13 -15.39 -18.80
N VAL A 63 -7.14 -15.10 -17.97
CA VAL A 63 -8.48 -15.67 -18.13
C VAL A 63 -9.20 -14.91 -19.24
N GLN A 64 -9.60 -15.61 -20.30
CA GLN A 64 -10.54 -15.09 -21.28
C GLN A 64 -11.94 -15.60 -20.94
N PRO A 65 -12.85 -14.74 -20.47
CA PRO A 65 -14.23 -15.15 -20.28
C PRO A 65 -14.80 -15.61 -21.62
N LYS A 66 -15.56 -16.71 -21.61
CA LYS A 66 -16.33 -17.14 -22.78
C LYS A 66 -17.26 -16.00 -23.20
N ALA A 67 -17.40 -15.79 -24.51
CA ALA A 67 -18.35 -14.83 -25.05
C ALA A 67 -19.75 -15.14 -24.47
N ALA A 68 -20.29 -14.18 -23.72
CA ALA A 68 -21.63 -14.23 -23.17
C ALA A 68 -22.51 -13.27 -23.97
N ALA A 69 -23.71 -13.72 -24.33
CA ALA A 69 -24.70 -12.84 -24.91
C ALA A 69 -25.10 -11.79 -23.86
N ALA A 70 -24.99 -10.52 -24.21
CA ALA A 70 -25.41 -9.41 -23.38
C ALA A 70 -26.41 -8.56 -24.16
N VAL A 71 -27.45 -8.10 -23.48
CA VAL A 71 -28.36 -7.10 -24.04
C VAL A 71 -27.62 -5.76 -24.04
N THR A 72 -27.21 -5.30 -25.21
CA THR A 72 -26.48 -4.03 -25.37
C THR A 72 -27.40 -2.81 -25.49
N ASP A 73 -28.65 -3.04 -25.86
CA ASP A 73 -29.68 -2.01 -26.04
C ASP A 73 -30.99 -2.56 -25.44
N VAL A 74 -31.27 -2.16 -24.21
CA VAL A 74 -32.40 -2.66 -23.43
C VAL A 74 -33.71 -2.27 -24.11
N ASP A 75 -33.82 -1.04 -24.61
CA ASP A 75 -35.07 -0.54 -25.20
C ASP A 75 -35.41 -1.27 -26.50
N LYS A 76 -34.43 -1.50 -27.38
CA LYS A 76 -34.66 -2.29 -28.61
C LYS A 76 -34.96 -3.76 -28.30
N PHE A 77 -34.25 -4.34 -27.33
CA PHE A 77 -34.51 -5.71 -26.92
C PHE A 77 -35.92 -5.85 -26.33
N THR A 78 -36.31 -4.96 -25.42
CA THR A 78 -37.65 -4.93 -24.82
C THR A 78 -38.73 -4.66 -25.86
N ALA A 79 -38.51 -3.78 -26.84
CA ALA A 79 -39.44 -3.57 -27.95
C ALA A 79 -39.62 -4.83 -28.80
N TRP A 80 -38.52 -5.53 -29.10
CA TRP A 80 -38.56 -6.81 -29.83
C TRP A 80 -39.27 -7.91 -29.02
N VAL A 81 -38.99 -8.04 -27.72
CA VAL A 81 -39.68 -8.99 -26.83
C VAL A 81 -41.16 -8.64 -26.72
N MET A 82 -41.52 -7.36 -26.61
CA MET A 82 -42.91 -6.93 -26.57
C MET A 82 -43.66 -7.26 -27.88
N ALA A 83 -42.99 -7.17 -29.03
CA ALA A 83 -43.57 -7.47 -30.33
C ALA A 83 -43.69 -8.98 -30.62
N ASN A 84 -42.76 -9.81 -30.13
CA ASN A 84 -42.67 -11.24 -30.47
C ASN A 84 -43.10 -12.18 -29.35
N TYR A 85 -43.01 -11.74 -28.09
CA TYR A 85 -43.19 -12.53 -26.87
C TYR A 85 -43.88 -11.70 -25.77
N ALA A 86 -45.04 -11.11 -26.08
CA ALA A 86 -45.75 -10.22 -25.16
C ALA A 86 -46.10 -10.87 -23.79
N SER A 87 -46.22 -12.20 -23.73
CA SER A 87 -46.44 -12.96 -22.48
C SER A 87 -45.29 -12.87 -21.49
N GLU A 88 -44.08 -12.56 -21.96
CA GLU A 88 -42.87 -12.45 -21.15
C GLU A 88 -42.67 -11.04 -20.56
N ILE A 89 -43.57 -10.09 -20.87
CA ILE A 89 -43.50 -8.70 -20.36
C ILE A 89 -44.34 -8.57 -19.09
N THR A 90 -43.66 -8.41 -17.95
CA THR A 90 -44.32 -8.03 -16.69
C THR A 90 -44.31 -6.51 -16.54
N ARG A 91 -45.50 -5.89 -16.45
CA ARG A 91 -45.64 -4.46 -16.15
C ARG A 91 -45.97 -4.27 -14.66
N ARG A 92 -45.20 -3.43 -13.97
CA ARG A 92 -45.44 -3.05 -12.57
C ARG A 92 -45.55 -1.54 -12.47
N PHE A 93 -46.62 -1.04 -11.87
CA PHE A 93 -46.71 0.36 -11.47
C PHE A 93 -46.01 0.49 -10.12
N VAL A 94 -44.89 1.20 -10.10
CA VAL A 94 -44.15 1.48 -8.86
C VAL A 94 -44.45 2.91 -8.44
N THR A 95 -45.08 3.08 -7.28
CA THR A 95 -45.21 4.39 -6.63
C THR A 95 -43.98 4.60 -5.75
N GLU A 96 -43.07 5.47 -6.18
CA GLU A 96 -41.85 5.81 -5.43
C GLU A 96 -41.81 7.29 -5.07
N VAL A 97 -41.26 7.60 -3.89
CA VAL A 97 -40.85 8.97 -3.57
C VAL A 97 -39.62 9.28 -4.41
N LYS A 98 -39.63 10.41 -5.12
CA LYS A 98 -38.48 10.83 -5.93
C LYS A 98 -37.20 10.88 -5.05
N PRO A 99 -36.11 10.19 -5.43
CA PRO A 99 -34.90 10.13 -4.60
C PRO A 99 -34.31 11.49 -4.26
N GLY A 100 -34.41 12.46 -5.18
CA GLY A 100 -33.97 13.83 -4.95
C GLY A 100 -34.79 14.56 -3.89
N PHE A 101 -36.11 14.33 -3.85
CA PHE A 101 -37.00 14.92 -2.85
C PHE A 101 -36.76 14.30 -1.46
N GLN A 102 -36.67 12.96 -1.40
CA GLN A 102 -36.33 12.27 -0.15
C GLN A 102 -34.99 12.75 0.42
N LYS A 103 -33.96 12.90 -0.42
CA LYS A 103 -32.65 13.40 -0.01
C LYS A 103 -32.71 14.85 0.51
N LYS A 104 -33.52 15.71 -0.14
CA LYS A 104 -33.72 17.10 0.27
C LYS A 104 -34.37 17.18 1.65
N VAL A 105 -35.50 16.49 1.84
CA VAL A 105 -36.24 16.46 3.12
C VAL A 105 -35.35 15.96 4.26
N LEU A 106 -34.65 14.83 4.06
CA LEU A 106 -33.74 14.30 5.08
C LEU A 106 -32.56 15.24 5.38
N ALA A 107 -32.04 15.96 4.38
CA ALA A 107 -30.97 16.93 4.59
C ALA A 107 -31.45 18.16 5.38
N GLU A 108 -32.65 18.65 5.10
CA GLU A 108 -33.26 19.78 5.81
C GLU A 108 -33.60 19.42 7.27
N MET A 109 -34.15 18.23 7.51
CA MET A 109 -34.37 17.70 8.87
C MET A 109 -33.06 17.50 9.63
N THR A 110 -32.02 16.98 8.95
CA THR A 110 -30.68 16.83 9.54
C THR A 110 -30.07 18.19 9.91
N ALA A 111 -30.27 19.22 9.09
CA ALA A 111 -29.79 20.57 9.36
C ALA A 111 -30.54 21.25 10.51
N ALA A 112 -31.86 21.01 10.62
CA ALA A 112 -32.70 21.51 11.70
C ALA A 112 -32.49 20.76 13.03
N GLY A 113 -31.93 19.55 12.99
CA GLY A 113 -31.68 18.73 14.18
C GLY A 113 -32.95 18.11 14.78
N VAL A 114 -34.07 18.15 14.07
CA VAL A 114 -35.39 17.68 14.50
C VAL A 114 -36.04 16.82 13.43
N ALA A 115 -36.92 15.91 13.85
CA ALA A 115 -37.69 15.03 12.94
C ALA A 115 -38.92 15.74 12.33
N GLU A 116 -38.82 17.05 12.14
CA GLU A 116 -39.86 17.89 11.54
C GLU A 116 -39.30 18.55 10.29
N TRP A 117 -40.10 18.58 9.22
CA TRP A 117 -39.75 19.21 7.98
C TRP A 117 -40.65 20.42 7.75
N ALA A 118 -40.06 21.61 7.59
CA ALA A 118 -40.78 22.80 7.18
C ALA A 118 -40.86 22.83 5.65
N ASP A 119 -42.07 22.80 5.11
CA ASP A 119 -42.28 22.91 3.66
C ASP A 119 -41.89 24.33 3.18
N PRO A 120 -40.91 24.47 2.26
CA PRO A 120 -40.41 25.76 1.80
C PRO A 120 -41.45 26.64 1.09
N GLU A 121 -42.53 26.05 0.55
CA GLU A 121 -43.50 26.80 -0.27
C GLU A 121 -44.65 27.39 0.56
N ASN A 122 -45.02 26.76 1.66
CA ASN A 122 -46.15 27.18 2.50
C ASN A 122 -45.77 27.44 3.96
N GLY A 123 -44.54 27.13 4.38
CA GLY A 123 -44.04 27.31 5.74
C GLY A 123 -44.69 26.40 6.77
N VAL A 124 -45.44 25.37 6.34
CA VAL A 124 -46.10 24.43 7.24
C VAL A 124 -45.07 23.42 7.74
N ILE A 125 -45.03 23.24 9.06
CA ILE A 125 -44.17 22.26 9.71
C ILE A 125 -44.91 20.91 9.69
N HIS A 126 -44.30 19.92 9.07
CA HIS A 126 -44.78 18.55 9.02
C HIS A 126 -43.91 17.65 9.90
N GLU A 127 -44.54 16.93 10.83
CA GLU A 127 -43.92 15.72 11.38
C GLU A 127 -43.89 14.67 10.26
N VAL A 128 -42.70 14.18 9.90
CA VAL A 128 -42.54 13.24 8.77
C VAL A 128 -42.64 11.81 9.31
N PRO A 129 -43.72 11.06 9.05
CA PRO A 129 -43.88 9.72 9.60
C PRO A 129 -42.78 8.78 9.08
N GLY A 130 -42.18 8.01 10.00
CA GLY A 130 -41.12 7.04 9.66
C GLY A 130 -39.72 7.63 9.57
N VAL A 131 -39.51 8.90 9.94
CA VAL A 131 -38.18 9.52 10.03
C VAL A 131 -37.85 9.81 11.49
N GLU A 132 -36.77 9.23 11.99
CA GLU A 132 -36.24 9.49 13.32
C GLU A 132 -34.84 10.07 13.22
N MET A 133 -34.53 11.04 14.10
CA MET A 133 -33.18 11.56 14.25
C MET A 133 -32.32 10.59 15.05
N GLN A 134 -31.55 9.76 14.35
CA GLN A 134 -30.59 8.87 15.00
C GLN A 134 -29.30 9.62 15.32
N GLY A 135 -28.93 9.67 16.60
CA GLY A 135 -27.62 10.14 17.05
C GLY A 135 -26.53 9.27 16.41
N ARG A 136 -25.68 9.87 15.56
CA ARG A 136 -24.54 9.14 14.99
C ARG A 136 -23.49 8.93 16.07
N ALA A 137 -22.98 7.70 16.16
CA ALA A 137 -21.84 7.41 17.03
C ALA A 137 -20.66 8.32 16.66
N ALA A 138 -19.93 8.79 17.68
CA ALA A 138 -18.69 9.52 17.47
C ALA A 138 -17.71 8.65 16.67
N TYR A 139 -17.06 9.24 15.67
CA TYR A 139 -16.04 8.57 14.85
C TYR A 139 -14.72 9.32 14.93
N THR A 140 -13.61 8.59 14.87
CA THR A 140 -12.28 9.17 14.81
C THR A 140 -11.96 9.59 13.37
N ARG A 141 -11.61 10.86 13.16
CA ARG A 141 -11.09 11.36 11.87
C ARG A 141 -9.61 11.62 11.99
N MET A 142 -8.80 10.90 11.23
CA MET A 142 -7.38 11.19 11.06
C MET A 142 -7.17 11.89 9.71
N THR A 143 -6.48 13.03 9.71
CA THR A 143 -6.11 13.74 8.48
C THR A 143 -4.60 13.81 8.42
N LEU A 144 -4.01 13.23 7.38
CA LEU A 144 -2.57 13.23 7.16
C LEU A 144 -2.28 14.00 5.86
N PRO A 145 -1.60 15.16 5.92
CA PRO A 145 -1.25 15.93 4.74
C PRO A 145 -0.22 15.18 3.88
N ASP A 146 -0.16 15.49 2.59
CA ASP A 146 0.68 14.74 1.64
C ASP A 146 2.18 14.81 1.98
N VAL A 147 2.66 15.95 2.49
CA VAL A 147 4.03 16.10 3.01
C VAL A 147 4.32 15.08 4.13
N GLY A 148 3.33 14.81 4.99
CA GLY A 148 3.44 13.81 6.05
C GLY A 148 3.50 12.39 5.51
N LYS A 149 2.72 12.08 4.47
CA LYS A 149 2.76 10.79 3.77
C LYS A 149 4.12 10.56 3.12
N GLU A 150 4.65 11.57 2.43
CA GLU A 150 5.97 11.49 1.79
C GLU A 150 7.09 11.27 2.81
N ALA A 151 7.05 11.97 3.93
CA ALA A 151 8.01 11.77 5.02
C ALA A 151 7.97 10.35 5.58
N ILE A 152 6.78 9.79 5.79
CA ILE A 152 6.60 8.39 6.23
C ILE A 152 7.12 7.42 5.16
N ALA A 153 6.80 7.64 3.89
CA ALA A 153 7.26 6.79 2.80
C ALA A 153 8.78 6.84 2.62
N ALA A 154 9.41 8.00 2.85
CA ALA A 154 10.86 8.16 2.85
C ALA A 154 11.51 7.44 4.04
N ALA A 155 10.97 7.63 5.24
CA ALA A 155 11.43 6.94 6.45
C ALA A 155 11.28 5.41 6.34
N TRP A 156 10.22 4.94 5.68
CA TRP A 156 10.04 3.52 5.37
C TRP A 156 11.17 3.02 4.48
N ARG A 157 11.37 3.64 3.31
CA ARG A 157 12.44 3.27 2.37
C ARG A 157 13.83 3.32 3.01
N ALA A 158 14.06 4.23 3.95
CA ALA A 158 15.30 4.36 4.70
C ALA A 158 15.43 3.37 5.89
N GLY A 159 14.44 2.52 6.16
CA GLY A 159 14.47 1.57 7.27
C GLY A 159 14.30 2.20 8.67
N GLN A 160 13.87 3.47 8.74
CA GLN A 160 13.86 4.27 9.97
C GLN A 160 12.56 4.15 10.79
N LEU A 161 11.58 3.37 10.32
CA LEU A 161 10.27 3.25 10.98
C LEU A 161 10.23 2.23 12.13
N GLY A 162 11.26 1.40 12.29
CA GLY A 162 11.43 0.49 13.43
C GLY A 162 10.18 -0.38 13.71
N ALA A 163 9.77 -0.44 14.98
CA ALA A 163 8.66 -1.27 15.45
C ALA A 163 7.26 -0.87 14.94
N ALA A 164 7.11 0.30 14.30
CA ALA A 164 5.84 0.75 13.72
C ALA A 164 5.48 0.01 12.42
N VAL A 165 6.41 -0.78 11.87
CA VAL A 165 6.22 -1.54 10.64
C VAL A 165 6.42 -3.03 10.93
N PRO A 166 5.46 -3.91 10.57
CA PRO A 166 5.64 -5.34 10.69
C PRO A 166 6.88 -5.81 9.93
N ALA A 167 7.65 -6.73 10.53
CA ALA A 167 8.90 -7.23 9.94
C ALA A 167 8.73 -7.78 8.50
N ALA A 168 7.54 -8.29 8.16
CA ALA A 168 7.21 -8.80 6.84
C ALA A 168 7.17 -7.75 5.72
N ILE A 169 7.00 -6.46 6.06
CA ILE A 169 6.97 -5.34 5.09
C ILE A 169 7.99 -4.25 5.43
N ALA A 170 8.84 -4.48 6.44
CA ALA A 170 10.02 -3.65 6.63
C ALA A 170 10.96 -3.89 5.44
N PRO A 171 11.53 -2.83 4.82
CA PRO A 171 12.63 -3.05 3.90
C PRO A 171 13.74 -3.76 4.67
N ALA A 172 14.43 -4.68 4.01
CA ALA A 172 15.55 -5.39 4.61
C ALA A 172 16.42 -4.37 5.33
N ALA A 173 16.50 -4.49 6.66
CA ALA A 173 17.28 -3.56 7.45
C ALA A 173 18.68 -3.53 6.83
N SER A 174 19.12 -2.39 6.31
CA SER A 174 20.54 -2.13 6.17
C SER A 174 21.09 -2.26 7.58
N VAL A 175 21.73 -3.39 7.88
CA VAL A 175 22.13 -3.82 9.22
C VAL A 175 22.78 -2.65 9.98
N PRO A 176 22.12 -2.02 10.96
CA PRO A 176 22.73 -0.92 11.69
C PRO A 176 22.90 -1.35 13.14
N ALA A 177 23.91 -2.17 13.42
CA ALA A 177 24.40 -2.45 14.78
C ALA A 177 25.74 -3.23 14.76
N ALA A 178 25.95 -4.10 13.76
CA ALA A 178 27.20 -4.82 13.58
C ALA A 178 28.35 -3.93 13.03
N ASP A 179 28.02 -2.75 12.52
CA ASP A 179 28.96 -1.88 11.81
C ASP A 179 29.99 -1.20 12.72
N ALA A 180 29.70 -0.90 13.99
CA ALA A 180 30.68 -0.20 14.83
C ALA A 180 31.90 -1.07 15.14
N ASP A 181 31.67 -2.33 15.52
CA ASP A 181 32.74 -3.29 15.79
C ASP A 181 33.45 -3.70 14.50
N LEU A 182 32.71 -3.89 13.40
CA LEU A 182 33.30 -4.20 12.09
C LEU A 182 34.13 -3.04 11.52
N LEU A 183 33.70 -1.79 11.69
CA LEU A 183 34.46 -0.60 11.27
C LEU A 183 35.73 -0.43 12.12
N ALA A 184 35.63 -0.67 13.43
CA ALA A 184 36.80 -0.66 14.31
C ALA A 184 37.82 -1.75 13.91
N GLU A 185 37.35 -2.97 13.62
CA GLU A 185 38.22 -4.06 13.17
C GLU A 185 38.80 -3.79 11.77
N LEU A 186 38.03 -3.18 10.87
CA LEU A 186 38.50 -2.80 9.53
C LEU A 186 39.56 -1.69 9.61
N GLU A 187 39.40 -0.71 10.49
CA GLU A 187 40.41 0.32 10.74
C GLU A 187 41.70 -0.28 11.32
N LYS A 188 41.58 -1.23 12.26
CA LYS A 188 42.72 -1.97 12.81
C LYS A 188 43.45 -2.78 11.74
N LEU A 189 42.71 -3.47 10.87
CA LEU A 189 43.30 -4.22 9.76
C LEU A 189 43.99 -3.30 8.75
N ARG A 190 43.42 -2.14 8.43
CA ARG A 190 44.07 -1.14 7.56
C ARG A 190 45.37 -0.61 8.16
N LYS A 191 45.41 -0.32 9.47
CA LYS A 191 46.64 0.09 10.16
C LYS A 191 47.70 -1.01 10.11
N ARG A 192 47.30 -2.27 10.29
CA ARG A 192 48.20 -3.43 10.17
C ARG A 192 48.76 -3.55 8.75
N ASP A 193 47.91 -3.41 7.74
CA ASP A 193 48.30 -3.54 6.33
C ASP A 193 49.27 -2.42 5.92
N ALA A 194 48.96 -1.17 6.30
CA ALA A 194 49.85 -0.04 6.08
C ALA A 194 51.23 -0.22 6.74
N TRP A 195 51.27 -0.78 7.96
CA TRP A 195 52.52 -1.09 8.65
C TRP A 195 53.33 -2.17 7.93
N LEU A 196 52.68 -3.25 7.47
CA LEU A 196 53.34 -4.29 6.68
C LEU A 196 53.89 -3.74 5.36
N SER A 197 53.12 -2.92 4.65
CA SER A 197 53.62 -2.25 3.43
C SER A 197 54.81 -1.33 3.70
N CYS A 198 54.85 -0.62 4.84
CA CYS A 198 56.01 0.17 5.22
C CYS A 198 57.25 -0.68 5.49
N LEU A 199 57.09 -1.88 6.05
CA LEU A 199 58.19 -2.80 6.32
C LEU A 199 58.75 -3.42 5.04
N GLU A 200 57.87 -3.81 4.12
CA GLU A 200 58.27 -4.25 2.78
C GLU A 200 59.03 -3.15 2.03
N ALA A 201 58.54 -1.90 2.09
CA ALA A 201 59.21 -0.75 1.48
C ALA A 201 60.57 -0.42 2.13
N ALA A 202 60.71 -0.69 3.43
CA ALA A 202 61.97 -0.54 4.17
C ALA A 202 62.94 -1.72 3.94
N GLY A 203 62.56 -2.73 3.16
CA GLY A 203 63.38 -3.91 2.87
C GLY A 203 63.51 -4.88 4.04
N VAL A 204 62.54 -4.90 4.95
CA VAL A 204 62.50 -5.88 6.05
C VAL A 204 62.05 -7.22 5.48
N ASP A 205 63.01 -8.09 5.19
CA ASP A 205 62.78 -9.37 4.49
C ASP A 205 63.16 -10.61 5.32
N ASN A 206 63.55 -10.42 6.59
CA ASN A 206 63.99 -11.47 7.48
C ASN A 206 63.43 -11.35 8.90
N TRP A 207 63.47 -12.46 9.64
CA TRP A 207 62.91 -12.57 10.99
C TRP A 207 63.50 -11.58 11.99
N SER A 208 64.81 -11.30 11.91
CA SER A 208 65.49 -10.38 12.83
C SER A 208 65.04 -8.92 12.62
N GLY A 209 64.88 -8.49 11.36
CA GLY A 209 64.34 -7.17 11.04
C GLY A 209 62.88 -7.02 11.47
N MET A 210 62.12 -8.11 11.40
CA MET A 210 60.73 -8.15 11.85
C MET A 210 60.60 -8.01 13.38
N GLU A 211 61.44 -8.72 14.13
CA GLU A 211 61.53 -8.60 15.60
C GLU A 211 61.94 -7.19 16.04
N HIS A 212 62.91 -6.58 15.35
CA HIS A 212 63.34 -5.21 15.64
C HIS A 212 62.21 -4.20 15.39
N ALA A 213 61.49 -4.33 14.26
CA ALA A 213 60.34 -3.49 13.94
C ALA A 213 59.20 -3.61 14.96
N ILE A 214 58.95 -4.83 15.47
CA ILE A 214 57.96 -5.07 16.53
C ILE A 214 58.39 -4.39 17.84
N SER A 215 59.68 -4.48 18.22
CA SER A 215 60.22 -3.81 19.40
C SER A 215 60.01 -2.29 19.31
N MET A 216 60.39 -1.68 18.19
CA MET A 216 60.23 -0.24 17.97
C MET A 216 58.76 0.20 18.03
N ARG A 217 57.82 -0.59 17.50
CA ARG A 217 56.39 -0.26 17.56
C ARG A 217 55.88 -0.29 18.99
N ASN A 218 56.24 -1.31 19.76
CA ASN A 218 55.81 -1.45 21.15
C ASN A 218 56.39 -0.35 22.06
N GLU A 219 57.59 0.15 21.77
CA GLU A 219 58.20 1.28 22.47
C GLU A 219 57.50 2.62 22.18
N VAL A 220 56.89 2.78 20.99
CA VAL A 220 56.15 3.99 20.59
C VAL A 220 54.69 3.96 21.07
N GLU A 221 54.12 2.76 21.24
CA GLU A 221 52.74 2.54 21.71
C GLU A 221 52.62 2.45 23.25
N SER A 222 53.73 2.46 24.00
CA SER A 222 53.77 2.46 25.48
C SER A 222 53.78 3.88 26.06
#